data_AF-A0A7S3Q543-F1
#
_entry.id   AF-A0A7S3Q543-F1
#
_cell.length_a   1.000
_cell.length_b   1.000
_cell.length_c   1.000
_cell.angle_alpha   90.00
_cell.angle_beta   90.00
_cell.angle_gamma   90.00
#
_symmetry.space_group_name_H-M   'P 1'
#
loop_
_entity.id
_entity.type
_entity.pdbx_description
1 polymer ?
#
loop_
_entity_poly.entity_id
_entity_poly.type
_entity_poly.pdbx_seq_one_letter_code
_entity_poly.pdbx_strand_id
1 'polypeptide(L)'
;PMCCRDKSFLRYKLDRVFVMMDYDKNGTFEKKDFTGWYKKGLDNMEALGYEVTEERRKRAEKQAGSVYNTYAIGLIGKNKKRYVGYFSVVSQMPGFKIFAKRLLKETFKLSDFDDSGDWSLEEYVQ
;
A
#
# COMPACT_ATOMS: atom_id res chain seq x y z
N PRO A 1 -33.48 -5.01 -1.41
CA PRO A 1 -33.19 -3.58 -1.70
C PRO A 1 -31.94 -3.11 -0.93
N MET A 2 -30.79 -3.10 -1.61
CA MET A 2 -29.46 -2.81 -1.07
C MET A 2 -29.09 -1.30 -1.12
N CYS A 3 -30.08 -0.42 -1.16
CA CYS A 3 -29.86 1.02 -1.15
C CYS A 3 -29.71 1.48 0.30
N CYS A 4 -28.60 2.17 0.61
CA CYS A 4 -28.37 2.92 1.85
C CYS A 4 -27.81 2.15 3.06
N ARG A 5 -26.73 1.36 2.90
CA ARG A 5 -25.77 1.26 4.02
C ARG A 5 -25.01 2.58 4.10
N ASP A 6 -25.06 3.25 5.26
CA ASP A 6 -24.24 4.43 5.51
C ASP A 6 -22.77 4.12 5.18
N LYS A 7 -22.23 4.85 4.21
CA LYS A 7 -20.84 4.70 3.74
C LYS A 7 -19.91 5.70 4.42
N SER A 8 -20.39 6.54 5.33
CA SER A 8 -19.61 7.55 6.05
C SER A 8 -18.36 6.94 6.69
N PHE A 9 -18.53 5.86 7.45
CA PHE A 9 -17.45 5.15 8.12
C PHE A 9 -16.46 4.51 7.14
N LEU A 10 -16.96 3.91 6.05
CA LEU A 10 -16.12 3.34 5.00
C LEU A 10 -15.28 4.43 4.31
N ARG A 11 -15.90 5.56 3.96
CA ARG A 11 -15.21 6.69 3.33
C ARG A 11 -14.16 7.29 4.26
N TYR A 12 -14.47 7.42 5.56
CA TYR A 12 -13.51 7.84 6.56
C TYR A 12 -12.27 6.91 6.63
N LYS A 13 -12.48 5.59 6.58
CA LYS A 13 -11.35 4.64 6.51
C LYS A 13 -10.53 4.79 5.23
N LEU A 14 -11.19 4.92 4.08
CA LEU A 14 -10.50 5.11 2.80
C LEU A 14 -9.72 6.43 2.75
N ASP A 15 -10.25 7.48 3.36
CA ASP A 15 -9.55 8.76 3.53
C ASP A 15 -8.26 8.59 4.32
N ARG A 16 -8.29 7.85 5.44
CA ARG A 16 -7.10 7.56 6.26
C ARG A 16 -6.07 6.74 5.49
N VAL A 17 -6.52 5.72 4.76
CA VAL A 17 -5.64 4.92 3.89
C VAL A 17 -4.97 5.78 2.83
N PHE A 18 -5.72 6.67 2.17
CA PHE A 18 -5.14 7.60 1.19
C PHE A 18 -4.04 8.48 1.80
N VAL A 19 -4.30 9.09 2.95
CA VAL A 19 -3.32 9.95 3.64
C VAL A 19 -2.06 9.21 4.04
N MET A 20 -2.15 7.92 4.38
CA MET A 20 -0.96 7.10 4.66
C MET A 20 -0.14 6.82 3.39
N MET A 21 -0.78 6.76 2.22
CA MET A 21 -0.10 6.49 0.95
C MET A 21 0.46 7.77 0.29
N ASP A 22 -0.19 8.91 0.50
CA ASP A 22 0.27 10.25 0.10
C ASP A 22 1.43 10.71 1.00
N TYR A 23 2.58 10.08 0.79
CA TYR A 23 3.74 10.16 1.67
C TYR A 23 4.33 11.58 1.75
N ASP A 24 4.45 12.28 0.62
CA ASP A 24 4.91 13.67 0.57
C ASP A 24 3.81 14.69 0.92
N LYS A 25 2.58 14.22 1.12
CA LYS A 25 1.40 15.00 1.53
C LYS A 25 0.99 16.07 0.52
N ASN A 26 1.25 15.85 -0.77
CA ASN A 26 0.89 16.79 -1.83
C ASN A 26 -0.59 16.67 -2.28
N GLY A 27 -1.34 15.69 -1.76
CA GLY A 27 -2.74 15.43 -2.11
C GLY A 27 -2.95 14.42 -3.24
N THR A 28 -1.87 13.84 -3.76
CA THR A 28 -1.84 12.83 -4.81
C THR A 28 -0.98 11.65 -4.37
N PHE A 29 -1.46 10.42 -4.61
CA PHE A 29 -0.61 9.24 -4.43
C PHE A 29 0.12 8.95 -5.74
N GLU A 30 1.43 9.13 -5.74
CA GLU A 30 2.30 8.98 -6.90
C GLU A 30 3.29 7.82 -6.71
N LYS A 31 3.89 7.39 -7.83
CA LYS A 31 4.89 6.33 -7.80
C LYS A 31 6.06 6.69 -6.87
N LYS A 32 6.44 7.97 -6.80
CA LYS A 32 7.52 8.46 -5.94
C LYS A 32 7.20 8.29 -4.44
N ASP A 33 5.94 8.44 -4.04
CA ASP A 33 5.51 8.27 -2.64
C ASP A 33 5.69 6.80 -2.23
N PHE A 34 5.27 5.91 -3.12
CA PHE A 34 5.45 4.48 -2.92
C PHE A 34 6.93 4.07 -2.97
N THR A 35 7.72 4.66 -3.89
CA THR A 35 9.17 4.44 -3.95
C THR A 35 9.88 4.93 -2.69
N GLY A 36 9.49 6.09 -2.18
CA GLY A 36 10.06 6.65 -0.94
C GLY A 36 9.78 5.74 0.26
N TRP A 37 8.57 5.20 0.34
CA TRP A 37 8.17 4.30 1.43
C TRP A 37 9.03 3.03 1.50
N TYR A 38 9.16 2.24 0.42
CA TYR A 38 9.95 1.00 0.52
C TYR A 38 11.47 1.26 0.65
N LYS A 39 11.98 2.35 0.06
CA LYS A 39 13.39 2.74 0.21
C LYS A 39 13.71 3.04 1.67
N LYS A 40 12.84 3.80 2.35
CA LYS A 40 12.98 4.06 3.78
C LYS A 40 12.99 2.76 4.60
N GLY A 41 12.16 1.79 4.23
CA GLY A 41 12.18 0.46 4.84
C GLY A 41 13.54 -0.23 4.69
N LEU A 42 14.12 -0.23 3.48
CA LEU A 42 15.46 -0.79 3.25
C LEU A 42 16.55 -0.04 4.04
N ASP A 43 16.52 1.29 4.04
CA ASP A 43 17.50 2.12 4.75
C ASP A 43 17.44 1.88 6.27
N ASN A 44 16.24 1.69 6.83
CA ASN A 44 16.05 1.32 8.23
C ASN A 44 16.65 -0.06 8.54
N MET A 45 16.46 -1.05 7.66
CA MET A 45 17.04 -2.39 7.85
C MET A 45 18.57 -2.36 7.84
N GLU A 46 19.17 -1.58 6.93
CA GLU A 46 20.63 -1.37 6.95
C GLU A 46 21.11 -0.69 8.23
N ALA A 47 20.36 0.31 8.72
CA ALA A 47 20.67 0.98 9.98
C ALA A 47 20.59 0.04 11.20
N LEU A 48 19.77 -0.99 11.14
CA LEU A 48 19.63 -2.04 12.15
C LEU A 48 20.68 -3.16 11.99
N GLY A 49 21.53 -3.10 10.96
CA GLY A 49 22.61 -4.06 10.73
C GLY A 49 22.22 -5.28 9.90
N TYR A 50 21.04 -5.27 9.27
CA TYR A 50 20.66 -6.32 8.31
C TYR A 50 21.37 -6.09 6.97
N GLU A 51 21.81 -7.18 6.33
CA GLU A 51 22.41 -7.12 5.01
C GLU A 51 21.32 -6.90 3.94
N VAL A 52 21.41 -5.79 3.21
CA VAL A 52 20.51 -5.51 2.07
C VAL A 52 21.27 -5.69 0.76
N THR A 53 21.14 -6.88 0.16
CA THR A 53 21.80 -7.20 -1.11
C THR A 53 21.17 -6.44 -2.28
N GLU A 54 21.94 -6.22 -3.34
CA GLU A 54 21.45 -5.58 -4.57
C GLU A 54 20.30 -6.36 -5.23
N GLU A 55 20.31 -7.68 -5.10
CA GLU A 55 19.24 -8.56 -5.58
C GLU A 55 17.95 -8.35 -4.79
N ARG A 56 18.06 -8.12 -3.48
CA ARG A 56 16.93 -7.76 -2.62
C ARG A 56 16.35 -6.41 -3.02
N ARG A 57 17.19 -5.40 -3.25
CA ARG A 57 16.77 -4.07 -3.73
C ARG A 57 15.97 -4.17 -5.04
N LYS A 58 16.47 -4.93 -6.02
CA LYS A 58 15.77 -5.17 -7.29
C LYS A 58 14.44 -5.91 -7.11
N ARG A 59 14.37 -6.89 -6.21
CA ARG A 59 13.14 -7.63 -5.90
C ARG A 59 12.11 -6.71 -5.25
N ALA A 60 12.52 -5.93 -4.25
CA ALA A 60 11.69 -4.95 -3.57
C ALA A 60 11.16 -3.89 -4.54
N GLU A 61 12.01 -3.36 -5.44
CA GLU A 61 11.56 -2.40 -6.47
C GLU A 61 10.53 -3.00 -7.44
N LYS A 62 10.74 -4.24 -7.90
CA LYS A 62 9.78 -4.93 -8.78
C LYS A 62 8.45 -5.20 -8.08
N GLN A 63 8.48 -5.68 -6.83
CA GLN A 63 7.29 -5.88 -6.02
C GLN A 63 6.60 -4.54 -5.74
N ALA A 64 7.36 -3.50 -5.45
CA ALA A 64 6.82 -2.17 -5.20
C ALA A 64 6.10 -1.60 -6.42
N GLY A 65 6.66 -1.76 -7.61
CA GLY A 65 5.97 -1.41 -8.86
C GLY A 65 4.66 -2.17 -9.05
N SER A 66 4.63 -3.47 -8.72
CA SER A 66 3.42 -4.30 -8.77
C SER A 66 2.35 -3.83 -7.78
N VAL A 67 2.74 -3.56 -6.53
CA VAL A 67 1.85 -3.07 -5.47
C VAL A 67 1.33 -1.68 -5.82
N TYR A 68 2.19 -0.75 -6.24
CA TYR A 68 1.79 0.58 -6.72
C TYR A 68 0.76 0.49 -7.86
N ASN A 69 1.02 -0.33 -8.89
CA ASN A 69 0.08 -0.50 -9.99
C ASN A 69 -1.28 -1.04 -9.52
N THR A 70 -1.27 -1.88 -8.48
CA THR A 70 -2.48 -2.48 -7.89
C THR A 70 -3.25 -1.49 -7.01
N TYR A 71 -2.58 -0.60 -6.29
CA TYR A 71 -3.23 0.47 -5.52
C TYR A 71 -3.70 1.63 -6.39
N ALA A 72 -2.93 1.96 -7.43
CA ALA A 72 -3.23 3.08 -8.33
C ALA A 72 -4.37 2.75 -9.30
N ILE A 73 -4.53 1.47 -9.71
CA ILE A 73 -5.46 0.98 -10.75
C ILE A 73 -5.66 2.05 -11.83
N GLY A 74 -4.56 2.46 -12.48
CA GLY A 74 -4.54 3.59 -13.41
C GLY A 74 -4.46 4.97 -12.72
N LEU A 75 -5.20 5.96 -13.25
CA LEU A 75 -5.23 7.37 -12.77
C LEU A 75 -6.13 7.59 -11.54
N ILE A 76 -6.75 6.52 -11.01
CA ILE A 76 -7.77 6.60 -9.94
C ILE A 76 -7.13 6.91 -8.60
N GLY A 77 -5.92 6.42 -8.35
CA GLY A 77 -5.12 6.70 -7.14
C GLY A 77 -4.54 8.11 -7.05
N LYS A 78 -4.51 8.91 -8.14
CA LYS A 78 -3.86 10.23 -8.12
C LYS A 78 -4.60 11.30 -7.33
N ASN A 79 -5.84 11.08 -6.93
CA ASN A 79 -6.62 12.11 -6.23
C ASN A 79 -7.49 11.48 -5.16
N LYS A 80 -7.42 12.02 -3.93
CA LYS A 80 -8.18 11.54 -2.78
C LYS A 80 -9.66 11.31 -3.08
N LYS A 81 -10.34 12.28 -3.71
CA LYS A 81 -11.77 12.20 -4.02
C LYS A 81 -12.08 11.05 -4.99
N ARG A 82 -11.23 10.85 -6.00
CA ARG A 82 -11.37 9.76 -6.97
C ARG A 82 -11.11 8.39 -6.32
N TYR A 83 -10.05 8.29 -5.52
CA TYR A 83 -9.72 7.09 -4.75
C TYR A 83 -10.89 6.67 -3.85
N VAL A 84 -11.35 7.59 -2.99
CA VAL A 84 -12.43 7.33 -2.02
C VAL A 84 -13.74 7.01 -2.73
N GLY A 85 -14.04 7.74 -3.81
CA GLY A 85 -15.22 7.49 -4.64
C GLY A 85 -15.22 6.07 -5.21
N TYR A 86 -14.15 5.70 -5.91
CA TYR A 86 -14.00 4.38 -6.53
C TYR A 86 -14.05 3.25 -5.50
N PHE A 87 -13.22 3.32 -4.46
CA PHE A 87 -13.14 2.26 -3.45
C PHE A 87 -14.39 2.17 -2.56
N SER A 88 -15.20 3.24 -2.44
CA SER A 88 -16.51 3.16 -1.75
C SER A 88 -17.56 2.32 -2.51
N VAL A 89 -17.31 2.04 -3.79
CA VAL A 89 -18.16 1.22 -4.65
C VAL A 89 -17.53 -0.17 -4.80
N VAL A 90 -16.28 -0.26 -5.27
CA VAL A 90 -15.68 -1.56 -5.61
C VAL A 90 -15.42 -2.44 -4.39
N SER A 91 -15.23 -1.85 -3.20
CA SER A 91 -15.04 -2.64 -1.97
C SER A 91 -16.25 -3.50 -1.58
N GLN A 92 -17.42 -3.21 -2.16
CA GLN A 92 -18.67 -3.90 -1.90
C GLN A 92 -18.97 -4.98 -2.96
N MET A 93 -18.18 -5.04 -4.04
CA MET A 93 -18.41 -5.99 -5.12
C MET A 93 -18.01 -7.43 -4.71
N PRO A 94 -18.76 -8.45 -5.18
CA PRO A 94 -18.33 -9.83 -5.09
C PRO A 94 -16.94 -10.01 -5.71
N GLY A 95 -16.02 -10.67 -5.01
CA GLY A 95 -14.64 -10.86 -5.46
C GLY A 95 -13.64 -9.79 -5.00
N PHE A 96 -14.09 -8.61 -4.55
CA PHE A 96 -13.17 -7.61 -3.99
C PHE A 96 -12.40 -8.14 -2.77
N LYS A 97 -13.05 -8.98 -1.94
CA LYS A 97 -12.37 -9.64 -0.80
C LYS A 97 -11.18 -10.51 -1.25
N ILE A 98 -11.29 -11.18 -2.40
CA ILE A 98 -10.20 -12.00 -2.96
C ILE A 98 -9.07 -11.08 -3.45
N PHE A 99 -9.44 -10.02 -4.18
CA PHE A 99 -8.49 -8.99 -4.62
C PHE A 99 -7.75 -8.35 -3.43
N ALA A 100 -8.47 -7.91 -2.40
CA ALA A 100 -7.91 -7.28 -1.20
C ALA A 100 -6.96 -8.23 -0.45
N LYS A 101 -7.31 -9.51 -0.31
CA LYS A 101 -6.42 -10.52 0.27
C LYS A 101 -5.11 -10.66 -0.51
N ARG A 102 -5.18 -10.69 -1.84
CA ARG A 102 -3.99 -10.75 -2.70
C ARG A 102 -3.13 -9.49 -2.53
N LEU A 103 -3.75 -8.31 -2.49
CA LEU A 103 -3.05 -7.04 -2.29
C LEU A 103 -2.33 -6.96 -0.95
N LEU A 104 -3.01 -7.37 0.13
CA LEU A 104 -2.41 -7.45 1.47
C LEU A 104 -1.23 -8.42 1.49
N LYS A 105 -1.34 -9.57 0.82
CA LYS A 105 -0.23 -10.53 0.72
C LYS A 105 0.98 -9.96 -0.02
N GLU A 106 0.78 -9.21 -1.10
CA GLU A 106 1.90 -8.59 -1.83
C GLU A 106 2.50 -7.42 -1.06
N THR A 107 1.69 -6.67 -0.31
CA THR A 107 2.19 -5.62 0.60
C THR A 107 2.98 -6.24 1.76
N PHE A 108 2.49 -7.37 2.31
CA PHE A 108 3.17 -8.12 3.36
C PHE A 108 4.59 -8.52 2.95
N LYS A 109 4.74 -9.19 1.79
CA LYS A 109 6.05 -9.60 1.27
C LYS A 109 7.02 -8.44 1.03
N LEU A 110 6.49 -7.26 0.77
CA LEU A 110 7.31 -6.06 0.55
C LEU A 110 7.82 -5.49 1.88
N SER A 111 7.08 -5.70 2.97
CA SER A 111 7.41 -5.24 4.31
C SER A 111 8.05 -6.30 5.20
N ASP A 112 8.02 -7.57 4.79
CA ASP A 112 8.76 -8.70 5.39
C ASP A 112 10.16 -8.69 4.77
N PHE A 113 11.02 -7.84 5.31
CA PHE A 113 12.31 -7.48 4.74
C PHE A 113 13.33 -8.60 4.89
N ASP A 114 13.26 -9.38 5.97
CA ASP A 114 14.14 -10.52 6.23
C ASP A 114 13.62 -11.85 5.61
N ASP A 115 12.48 -11.84 4.92
CA ASP A 115 11.82 -13.02 4.35
C ASP A 115 11.51 -14.10 5.41
N SER A 116 11.37 -13.72 6.69
CA SER A 116 11.04 -14.62 7.80
C SER A 116 9.61 -15.16 7.69
N GLY A 117 8.74 -14.48 6.94
CA GLY A 117 7.32 -14.78 6.88
C GLY A 117 6.53 -14.22 8.07
N ASP A 118 7.13 -13.33 8.86
CA ASP A 118 6.48 -12.52 9.90
C ASP A 118 6.86 -11.04 9.75
N TRP A 119 6.20 -10.15 10.50
CA TRP A 119 6.66 -8.76 10.64
C TRP A 119 7.21 -8.56 12.04
N SER A 120 8.51 -8.35 12.13
CA SER A 120 9.15 -7.83 13.35
C SER A 120 8.60 -6.44 13.69
N LEU A 121 8.77 -6.00 14.94
CA LEU A 121 8.35 -4.67 15.36
C LEU A 121 9.12 -3.61 14.57
N GLU A 122 10.39 -3.87 14.30
CA GLU A 122 11.32 -3.06 13.54
C GLU A 122 10.85 -2.87 12.09
N GLU A 123 10.33 -3.92 11.46
CA GLU A 123 9.72 -3.86 10.12
C GLU A 123 8.37 -3.15 10.12
N TYR A 124 7.63 -3.17 11.24
CA TYR A 124 6.35 -2.51 11.37
C TYR A 124 6.45 -0.99 11.60
N VAL A 125 7.46 -0.51 12.35
CA VAL A 125 7.57 0.90 12.79
C VAL A 125 8.28 1.83 11.81
N GLN A 126 8.46 1.40 10.56
CA GLN A 126 9.18 2.14 9.51
C GLN A 126 8.74 3.59 9.29
#